data_AF-A0A967DBI7-F1
#
_entry.id   AF-A0A967DBI7-F1
#
_cell.length_a   1.000
_cell.length_b   1.000
_cell.length_c   1.000
_cell.angle_alpha   90.00
_cell.angle_beta   90.00
_cell.angle_gamma   90.00
#
_symmetry.space_group_name_H-M   'P 1'
#
loop_
_entity.id
_entity.type
_entity.pdbx_description
1 polymer ?
#
loop_
_entity_poly.entity_id
_entity_poly.type
_entity_poly.pdbx_seq_one_letter_code
_entity_poly.pdbx_strand_id
1 'polypeptide(L)' 'MKRIEAALNEVCERPNEAVPADAPFRDIKGWDSMRAVSFQLELESLFSVDLSEEAITGSFTLSDVAAILRSKGIVLD' A
#
# COMPACT_ATOMS: atom_id res chain seq x y z
N MET A 1 -3.35 9.92 2.49
CA MET A 1 -2.11 9.43 1.85
C MET A 1 -1.06 8.95 2.84
N LYS A 2 -0.74 9.72 3.89
CA LYS A 2 0.36 9.40 4.83
C LYS A 2 0.21 8.04 5.52
N ARG A 3 -1.03 7.62 5.80
CA ARG A 3 -1.33 6.32 6.42
C ARG A 3 -0.95 5.13 5.54
N ILE A 4 -1.18 5.25 4.22
CA ILE A 4 -0.83 4.19 3.24
C ILE A 4 0.69 4.08 3.13
N GLU A 5 1.37 5.23 3.02
CA GLU A 5 2.83 5.29 2.99
C GLU A 5 3.47 4.72 4.27
N ALA A 6 2.91 5.05 5.44
CA ALA A 6 3.39 4.52 6.71
C ALA A 6 3.27 2.98 6.76
N ALA A 7 2.12 2.42 6.35
CA ALA A 7 1.91 0.98 6.28
C ALA A 7 2.88 0.30 5.32
N LEU A 8 3.12 0.90 4.15
CA LEU A 8 4.07 0.37 3.17
C LEU A 8 5.50 0.35 3.72
N ASN A 9 5.90 1.43 4.39
CA ASN A 9 7.20 1.56 5.03
C ASN A 9 7.40 0.58 6.19
N GLU A 10 6.37 0.34 6.99
CA GLU A 10 6.40 -0.66 8.05
C GLU A 10 6.60 -2.06 7.50
N VAL A 11 5.80 -2.43 6.49
CA VAL A 11 5.90 -3.75 5.85
C VAL A 11 7.24 -3.94 5.13
N CYS A 12 7.80 -2.89 4.52
CA CYS A 12 9.10 -2.95 3.84
C CYS A 12 10.31 -2.74 4.78
N GLU A 13 10.11 -2.65 6.10
CA GLU A 13 11.16 -2.41 7.09
C GLU A 13 11.97 -1.13 6.83
N ARG A 14 11.30 -0.09 6.31
CA ARG A 14 11.84 1.23 5.95
C ARG A 14 11.08 2.36 6.64
N PRO A 15 11.06 2.39 7.98
CA PRO A 15 10.27 3.38 8.71
C PRO A 15 10.73 4.81 8.39
N ASN A 16 9.76 5.69 8.16
CA ASN A 16 9.94 7.13 7.88
C ASN A 16 10.68 7.47 6.58
N GLU A 17 10.76 6.55 5.63
CA GLU A 17 11.32 6.86 4.31
C GLU A 17 10.24 7.42 3.37
N ALA A 18 10.52 8.55 2.73
CA ALA A 18 9.57 9.14 1.81
C ALA A 18 9.42 8.26 0.56
N VAL A 19 8.20 7.86 0.24
CA VAL A 19 7.90 7.10 -0.98
C VAL A 19 7.14 8.00 -1.95
N PRO A 20 7.68 8.25 -3.17
CA PRO A 20 6.96 9.01 -4.19
C PRO A 20 5.63 8.33 -4.52
N ALA A 21 4.56 9.12 -4.65
CA ALA A 21 3.22 8.58 -4.83
C ALA A 21 3.08 7.66 -6.06
N ASP A 22 3.84 7.95 -7.12
CA ASP A 22 3.81 7.25 -8.40
C ASP A 22 5.01 6.30 -8.59
N ALA A 23 5.78 6.04 -7.53
CA ALA A 23 6.86 5.05 -7.58
C ALA A 23 6.26 3.63 -7.60
N PRO A 24 6.65 2.77 -8.56
CA PRO A 24 6.25 1.37 -8.55
C PRO A 24 6.78 0.65 -7.30
N PHE A 25 5.96 -0.17 -6.67
CA PHE A 25 6.36 -0.89 -5.45
C PHE A 25 7.56 -1.81 -5.65
N ARG A 26 7.76 -2.38 -6.84
CA ARG A 26 8.96 -3.19 -7.15
C ARG A 26 10.28 -2.41 -7.03
N ASP A 27 10.23 -1.09 -7.15
CA ASP A 27 11.41 -0.22 -7.04
C ASP A 27 11.65 0.21 -5.57
N ILE A 28 10.73 -0.14 -4.66
CA ILE A 28 10.86 0.07 -3.23
C ILE A 28 11.72 -1.05 -2.66
N LYS A 29 12.91 -0.71 -2.17
CA LYS A 29 13.75 -1.60 -1.37
C LYS A 29 12.91 -2.28 -0.28
N GLY A 30 13.08 -3.59 -0.13
CA GLY A 30 12.32 -4.40 0.84
C GLY A 30 11.02 -5.00 0.27
N TRP A 31 10.59 -4.58 -0.92
CA TRP A 31 9.42 -5.15 -1.57
C TRP A 31 9.69 -6.57 -2.12
N ASP A 32 8.76 -7.48 -1.86
CA ASP A 32 8.69 -8.82 -2.43
C ASP A 32 7.23 -9.32 -2.43
N SER A 33 7.01 -10.53 -2.94
CA SER A 33 5.67 -11.15 -3.02
C SER A 33 5.03 -11.37 -1.64
N MET A 34 5.82 -11.61 -0.60
CA MET A 34 5.32 -11.80 0.76
C MET A 34 4.92 -10.45 1.36
N ARG A 35 5.72 -9.40 1.13
CA ARG A 35 5.38 -8.02 1.52
C ARG A 35 4.13 -7.50 0.82
N ALA A 36 3.85 -7.91 -0.41
CA ALA A 36 2.59 -7.60 -1.07
C ALA A 36 1.38 -8.11 -0.28
N VAL A 37 1.44 -9.36 0.20
CA VAL A 37 0.38 -9.96 1.03
C VAL A 37 0.28 -9.26 2.38
N SER A 38 1.41 -9.03 3.06
CA SER A 38 1.42 -8.31 4.35
C SER A 38 0.86 -6.91 4.21
N PHE A 39 1.19 -6.20 3.13
CA PHE A 39 0.68 -4.86 2.87
C PHE A 39 -0.82 -4.86 2.61
N GLN A 40 -1.33 -5.82 1.85
CA GLN A 40 -2.78 -5.98 1.66
C GLN A 40 -3.50 -6.15 3.00
N LEU A 41 -3.05 -7.09 3.84
CA LEU A 41 -3.65 -7.37 5.15
C LEU A 41 -3.60 -6.14 6.07
N GLU A 42 -2.50 -5.39 6.05
CA GLU A 42 -2.36 -4.16 6.83
C GLU A 42 -3.35 -3.08 6.36
N LEU A 43 -3.54 -2.92 5.05
CA LEU A 43 -4.54 -1.99 4.50
C LEU A 43 -5.97 -2.40 4.86
N GLU A 44 -6.30 -3.69 4.74
CA GLU A 44 -7.61 -4.23 5.11
C GLU A 44 -7.93 -3.94 6.59
N SER A 45 -6.94 -4.16 7.47
CA SER A 45 -7.02 -3.84 8.90
C SER A 45 -7.19 -2.33 9.15
N LEU A 46 -6.30 -1.49 8.58
CA LEU A 46 -6.25 -0.05 8.82
C LEU A 46 -7.49 0.71 8.34
N PHE A 47 -8.10 0.24 7.26
CA PHE A 47 -9.24 0.91 6.63
C PHE A 47 -10.55 0.13 6.77
N SER A 48 -10.54 -1.03 7.44
CA SER A 48 -11.70 -1.91 7.60
C SER A 48 -12.39 -2.20 6.26
N VAL A 49 -11.58 -2.65 5.30
CA VAL A 49 -11.97 -2.87 3.90
C VAL A 49 -11.56 -4.26 3.45
N ASP A 50 -12.24 -4.82 2.44
CA ASP A 50 -11.85 -6.07 1.79
C ASP A 50 -11.13 -5.78 0.46
N LEU A 51 -9.89 -6.26 0.34
CA LEU A 51 -9.04 -6.14 -0.85
C LEU A 51 -8.74 -7.52 -1.46
N SER A 52 -9.45 -8.57 -1.09
CA SER A 52 -9.21 -9.95 -1.57
C SER A 52 -9.31 -10.10 -3.10
N GLU A 53 -10.12 -9.27 -3.76
CA GLU A 53 -10.22 -9.22 -5.23
C GLU A 53 -9.11 -8.39 -5.91
N GLU A 54 -8.34 -7.62 -5.13
CA GLU A 54 -7.29 -6.74 -5.63
C GLU A 54 -5.93 -7.43 -5.59
N ALA A 55 -5.35 -7.72 -6.74
CA ALA A 55 -3.99 -8.24 -6.82
C ALA A 55 -2.98 -7.09 -6.65
N ILE A 56 -2.58 -6.79 -5.41
CA ILE A 56 -1.48 -5.84 -5.16
C ILE A 56 -0.19 -6.44 -5.69
N THR A 57 0.39 -5.80 -6.70
CA THR A 57 1.61 -6.27 -7.37
C THR A 57 2.70 -5.21 -7.33
N GLY A 58 3.92 -5.60 -7.71
CA GLY A 58 5.05 -4.66 -7.79
C GLY A 58 4.89 -3.53 -8.82
N SER A 59 3.91 -3.56 -9.72
CA SER A 59 3.62 -2.45 -10.62
C SER A 59 2.69 -1.40 -10.03
N PHE A 60 2.07 -1.67 -8.88
CA PHE A 60 1.21 -0.70 -8.20
C PHE A 60 2.04 0.42 -7.58
N THR A 61 1.38 1.55 -7.38
CA THR A 61 1.90 2.74 -6.73
C THR A 61 1.03 3.10 -5.53
N LEU A 62 1.48 4.05 -4.70
CA LEU A 62 0.64 4.59 -3.63
C LEU A 62 -0.61 5.28 -4.20
N SER A 63 -0.49 5.91 -5.37
CA SER A 63 -1.60 6.52 -6.10
C SER A 63 -2.65 5.48 -6.50
N ASP A 64 -2.24 4.30 -6.97
CA ASP A 64 -3.17 3.21 -7.35
C ASP A 64 -3.91 2.67 -6.13
N VAL A 65 -3.20 2.41 -5.03
CA VAL A 65 -3.80 1.96 -3.77
C VAL A 65 -4.78 3.01 -3.24
N ALA A 66 -4.43 4.29 -3.32
CA ALA A 66 -5.33 5.36 -2.93
C ALA A 66 -6.59 5.42 -3.81
N ALA A 67 -6.47 5.14 -5.11
CA ALA A 67 -7.62 5.07 -6.01
C ALA A 67 -8.55 3.89 -5.66
N ILE A 68 -8.00 2.72 -5.35
CA ILE A 68 -8.76 1.54 -4.91
C ILE A 68 -9.49 1.82 -3.58
N LEU A 69 -8.80 2.39 -2.60
CA LEU A 69 -9.43 2.72 -1.32
C LEU A 69 -10.56 3.74 -1.50
N ARG A 70 -10.38 4.76 -2.36
CA ARG A 70 -11.44 5.71 -2.68
C ARG A 70 -12.62 5.07 -3.41
N SER A 71 -12.40 4.12 -4.33
CA SER A 71 -13.50 3.42 -5.02
C SER A 71 -14.32 2.57 -4.04
N LYS A 72 -13.72 2.16 -2.92
CA LYS A 72 -14.37 1.47 -1.80
C LYS A 72 -14.95 2.42 -0.75
N GLY A 73 -14.97 3.73 -1.00
CA GLY A 73 -15.60 4.74 -0.14
C GLY A 73 -14.72 5.26 1.00
N ILE A 74 -13.43 4.91 1.03
CA ILE A 74 -12.49 5.38 2.06
C ILE A 74 -12.02 6.80 1.74
N VAL A 75 -12.17 7.70 2.71
CA VAL A 75 -11.60 9.06 2.66
C VAL A 75 -10.18 9.00 3.17
N LEU A 76 -9.24 9.50 2.36
CA LEU A 76 -7.80 9.45 2.64
C LEU A 76 -7.29 10.85 2.96
N ASP A 77 -7.18 11.15 4.26
CA ASP A 77 -6.48 12.31 4.83
C ASP A 77 -4.95 12.28 4.65
#